data_AF-A0A928V328-F1
#
_entry.id   AF-A0A928V328-F1
#
_cell.length_a   1.000
_cell.length_b   1.000
_cell.length_c   1.000
_cell.angle_alpha   90.00
_cell.angle_beta   90.00
_cell.angle_gamma   90.00
#
_symmetry.space_group_name_H-M   'P 1'
#
loop_
_entity.id
_entity.type
_entity.pdbx_description
1 polymer ?
#
loop_
_entity_poly.entity_id
_entity_poly.type
_entity_poly.pdbx_seq_one_letter_code
_entity_poly.pdbx_strand_id
1 'polypeptide(L)'
;MARFPELQCYEDFLQLSRRLLELAEAGDWEAFQSQLDARQALSARLEAQETLDAVVHAGLADELRLMIAEIHVVNDRIAAVAESVRDELSTEIRQNMQASKAINAYRS
;
A
#
# COMPACT_ATOMS: atom_id res chain seq x y z
N MET A 1 -3.56 20.35 -12.52
CA MET A 1 -3.34 21.57 -11.71
C MET A 1 -3.91 21.28 -10.35
N ALA A 2 -3.08 21.30 -9.30
CA ALA A 2 -3.49 20.99 -7.94
C ALA A 2 -4.52 21.99 -7.44
N ARG A 3 -5.56 21.52 -6.73
CA ARG A 3 -6.59 22.40 -6.19
C ARG A 3 -6.04 23.24 -5.02
N PHE A 4 -5.07 22.69 -4.28
CA PHE A 4 -4.35 23.36 -3.18
C PHE A 4 -2.87 22.92 -3.16
N PRO A 5 -1.91 23.81 -3.43
CA PRO A 5 -0.49 23.45 -3.44
C PRO A 5 0.02 22.98 -2.07
N GLU A 6 -0.59 23.45 -0.98
CA GLU A 6 -0.26 23.07 0.40
C GLU A 6 -0.60 21.59 0.67
N LEU A 7 -1.57 21.03 -0.05
CA LEU A 7 -1.97 19.62 0.07
C LEU A 7 -1.27 18.71 -0.94
N GLN A 8 -0.46 19.25 -1.86
CA GLN A 8 0.12 18.48 -2.96
C GLN A 8 0.88 17.25 -2.46
N CYS A 9 1.65 17.38 -1.38
CA CYS A 9 2.42 16.26 -0.84
C CYS A 9 1.51 15.12 -0.35
N TYR A 10 0.36 15.45 0.25
CA TYR A 10 -0.64 14.47 0.66
C TYR A 10 -1.40 13.88 -0.54
N GLU A 11 -1.65 14.67 -1.59
CA GLU A 11 -2.28 14.20 -2.83
C GLU A 11 -1.38 13.19 -3.53
N ASP A 12 -0.09 13.50 -3.69
CA ASP A 12 0.91 12.63 -4.29
C ASP A 12 1.04 11.32 -3.51
N PHE A 13 1.09 11.40 -2.18
CA PHE A 13 1.18 10.22 -1.33
C PHE A 13 -0.06 9.33 -1.43
N LEU A 14 -1.25 9.93 -1.45
CA LEU A 14 -2.50 9.19 -1.60
C LEU A 14 -2.61 8.53 -2.98
N GLN A 15 -2.26 9.25 -4.05
CA GLN A 15 -2.25 8.69 -5.40
C GLN A 15 -1.29 7.50 -5.51
N LEU A 16 -0.08 7.64 -4.98
CA LEU A 16 0.89 6.55 -4.96
C LEU A 16 0.41 5.36 -4.11
N SER A 17 -0.24 5.64 -2.98
CA SER A 17 -0.81 4.59 -2.12
C SER A 17 -1.92 3.83 -2.86
N ARG A 18 -2.81 4.52 -3.59
CA ARG A 18 -3.84 3.88 -4.43
C ARG A 18 -3.20 3.05 -5.54
N ARG A 19 -2.14 3.56 -6.19
CA ARG A 19 -1.42 2.81 -7.22
C ARG A 19 -0.79 1.53 -6.66
N LEU A 20 -0.19 1.60 -5.48
CA LEU A 20 0.35 0.42 -4.80
C LEU A 20 -0.74 -0.60 -4.45
N LEU A 21 -1.92 -0.14 -4.06
CA LEU A 21 -3.08 -1.03 -3.86
C LEU A 21 -3.48 -1.72 -5.16
N GLU A 22 -3.58 -0.99 -6.27
CA GLU A 22 -3.88 -1.59 -7.59
C GLU A 22 -2.86 -2.67 -7.98
N LEU A 23 -1.57 -2.41 -7.75
CA LEU A 23 -0.51 -3.37 -8.05
C LEU A 23 -0.59 -4.61 -7.14
N ALA A 24 -0.88 -4.41 -5.85
CA ALA A 24 -1.06 -5.51 -4.90
C ALA A 24 -2.28 -6.36 -5.27
N GLU A 25 -3.41 -5.74 -5.61
CA GLU A 25 -4.64 -6.44 -6.05
C GLU A 25 -4.44 -7.17 -7.38
N ALA A 26 -3.57 -6.66 -8.26
CA ALA A 26 -3.18 -7.33 -9.50
C ALA A 26 -2.12 -8.43 -9.31
N GLY A 27 -1.53 -8.56 -8.12
CA GLY A 27 -0.43 -9.48 -7.83
C GLY A 27 0.90 -9.10 -8.49
N ASP A 28 1.04 -7.87 -8.99
CA ASP A 28 2.27 -7.37 -9.62
C ASP A 28 3.26 -6.89 -8.55
N TRP A 29 3.83 -7.85 -7.83
CA TRP A 29 4.72 -7.59 -6.70
C TRP A 29 6.06 -6.96 -7.10
N GLU A 30 6.53 -7.20 -8.33
CA GLU A 30 7.74 -6.58 -8.86
C GLU A 30 7.55 -5.08 -9.07
N ALA A 31 6.46 -4.68 -9.76
CA ALA A 31 6.14 -3.28 -9.91
C ALA A 31 5.80 -2.63 -8.56
N PHE A 32 5.13 -3.35 -7.66
CA PHE A 32 4.86 -2.87 -6.30
C PHE A 32 6.15 -2.51 -5.57
N GLN A 33 7.13 -3.42 -5.55
CA GLN A 33 8.42 -3.18 -4.88
C GLN A 33 9.17 -2.00 -5.49
N SER A 34 9.12 -1.83 -6.81
CA SER A 34 9.79 -0.71 -7.50
C SER A 34 9.29 0.68 -7.07
N GLN A 35 8.09 0.75 -6.48
CA GLN A 35 7.47 2.01 -6.05
C GLN A 35 7.58 2.28 -4.54
N LEU A 36 8.11 1.34 -3.74
CA LEU A 36 8.21 1.49 -2.30
C LEU A 36 9.18 2.61 -1.88
N ASP A 37 10.30 2.75 -2.58
CA ASP A 37 11.28 3.81 -2.28
C ASP A 37 10.69 5.20 -2.51
N ALA A 38 9.92 5.37 -3.59
CA ALA A 38 9.20 6.61 -3.87
C ALA A 38 8.17 6.92 -2.76
N ARG A 39 7.50 5.89 -2.24
CA ARG A 39 6.55 6.03 -1.14
C ARG A 39 7.23 6.44 0.16
N GLN A 40 8.37 5.82 0.47
CA GLN A 40 9.16 6.14 1.66
C GLN A 40 9.65 7.61 1.62
N ALA A 41 10.11 8.06 0.45
CA ALA A 41 10.55 9.43 0.25
C ALA A 41 9.42 10.45 0.43
N LEU A 42 8.21 10.15 -0.07
CA LEU A 42 7.04 11.01 0.16
C LEU A 42 6.61 11.00 1.63
N SER A 43 6.67 9.87 2.33
CA SER A 43 6.36 9.79 3.77
C SER A 43 7.22 10.75 4.59
N ALA A 44 8.54 10.77 4.34
CA ALA A 44 9.46 11.67 5.03
C ALA A 44 9.12 13.16 4.80
N ARG A 45 8.56 13.50 3.63
CA ARG A 45 8.12 14.87 3.31
C ARG A 45 6.80 15.25 4.01
N LEU A 46 5.91 14.29 4.26
CA LEU A 46 4.68 14.50 5.02
C LEU A 46 4.96 14.79 6.50
N GLU A 47 6.02 14.22 7.06
CA GLU A 47 6.46 14.45 8.43
C GLU A 47 7.15 15.82 8.61
N ALA A 48 7.48 16.51 7.51
CA ALA A 48 8.09 17.82 7.59
C ALA A 48 7.10 18.85 8.18
N GLN A 49 7.53 19.49 9.26
CA GLN A 49 6.72 20.47 9.99
C GLN A 49 6.24 21.64 9.10
N GLU A 50 7.06 22.04 8.13
CA GLU A 50 6.72 23.07 7.13
C GLU A 50 5.48 22.72 6.30
N THR A 51 5.29 21.44 5.98
CA THR A 51 4.12 20.95 5.25
C THR A 51 2.85 21.10 6.09
N LEU A 52 2.92 20.76 7.38
CA LEU A 52 1.78 20.87 8.28
C LEU A 52 1.40 22.33 8.56
N ASP A 53 2.41 23.18 8.77
CA ASP A 53 2.21 24.61 9.03
C ASP A 53 1.56 25.31 7.83
N ALA A 54 1.95 24.98 6.60
CA ALA A 54 1.34 25.53 5.39
C ALA A 54 -0.15 25.21 5.29
N VAL A 55 -0.54 23.96 5.58
CA VAL A 55 -1.93 23.50 5.55
C VAL A 55 -2.78 24.19 6.62
N VAL A 56 -2.24 24.31 7.84
CA VAL A 56 -2.94 24.97 8.96
C VAL A 56 -3.17 26.45 8.66
N HIS A 57 -2.15 27.16 8.16
CA HIS A 57 -2.28 28.58 7.80
C HIS A 57 -3.25 28.82 6.64
N ALA A 58 -3.35 27.87 5.70
CA ALA A 58 -4.31 27.93 4.60
C ALA A 58 -5.76 27.59 5.02
N GLY A 59 -5.99 27.16 6.27
CA GLY A 59 -7.31 26.76 6.75
C GLY A 59 -7.81 25.43 6.17
N LEU A 60 -6.90 24.58 5.68
CA LEU A 60 -7.21 23.33 4.98
C LEU A 60 -7.14 22.09 5.89
N ALA A 61 -7.33 22.29 7.19
CA ALA A 61 -7.21 21.22 8.18
C ALA A 61 -8.30 20.14 8.03
N ASP A 62 -9.47 20.49 7.52
CA ASP A 62 -10.56 19.53 7.29
C ASP A 62 -10.28 18.67 6.04
N GLU A 63 -9.84 19.28 4.95
CA GLU A 63 -9.40 18.58 3.74
C GLU A 63 -8.24 17.64 4.06
N LEU A 64 -7.24 18.10 4.81
CA LEU A 64 -6.12 17.27 5.23
C LEU A 64 -6.60 16.07 6.07
N ARG A 65 -7.52 16.28 7.02
CA ARG A 65 -8.08 15.19 7.83
C ARG A 65 -8.77 14.13 6.97
N LEU A 66 -9.54 14.54 5.96
CA LEU A 66 -10.18 13.62 5.03
C LEU A 66 -9.14 12.81 4.23
N MET A 67 -8.08 13.46 3.75
CA MET A 67 -7.02 12.79 3.01
C MET A 67 -6.24 11.79 3.87
N ILE A 68 -5.91 12.16 5.11
CA ILE A 68 -5.25 11.26 6.06
C ILE A 68 -6.13 10.03 6.34
N ALA A 69 -7.43 10.24 6.56
CA ALA A 69 -8.37 9.14 6.76
C ALA A 69 -8.39 8.20 5.54
N GLU A 70 -8.35 8.75 4.34
CA GLU A 70 -8.31 7.94 3.13
C GLU A 70 -6.99 7.17 2.97
N ILE A 71 -5.86 7.80 3.29
CA ILE A 71 -4.55 7.15 3.31
C ILE A 71 -4.58 5.94 4.26
N HIS A 72 -5.16 6.09 5.46
CA HIS A 72 -5.30 4.96 6.39
C HIS A 72 -6.13 3.82 5.80
N VAL A 73 -7.28 4.12 5.18
CA VAL A 73 -8.12 3.11 4.54
C VAL A 73 -7.35 2.35 3.43
N VAL A 74 -6.57 3.06 2.61
CA VAL A 74 -5.76 2.44 1.56
C VAL A 74 -4.66 1.55 2.15
N ASN A 75 -4.01 1.99 3.24
CA ASN A 75 -2.98 1.21 3.91
C ASN A 75 -3.51 -0.09 4.49
N ASP A 76 -4.67 -0.02 5.14
CA ASP A 76 -5.33 -1.19 5.72
C ASP A 76 -5.70 -2.20 4.62
N ARG A 77 -6.14 -1.72 3.45
CA ARG A 77 -6.42 -2.60 2.30
C ARG A 77 -5.16 -3.24 1.74
N ILE A 78 -4.06 -2.51 1.60
CA ILE A 78 -2.77 -3.07 1.15
C ILE A 78 -2.32 -4.17 2.11
N ALA A 79 -2.41 -3.92 3.42
CA ALA A 79 -2.06 -4.91 4.44
C ALA A 79 -2.94 -6.16 4.32
N ALA A 80 -4.26 -6.00 4.19
CA ALA A 80 -5.18 -7.12 4.03
C ALA A 80 -4.89 -7.96 2.77
N VAL A 81 -4.57 -7.32 1.64
CA VAL A 81 -4.20 -8.03 0.40
C VAL A 81 -2.91 -8.83 0.60
N ALA A 82 -1.90 -8.22 1.22
CA ALA A 82 -0.63 -8.90 1.50
C ALA A 82 -0.81 -10.11 2.45
N GLU A 83 -1.70 -10.00 3.44
CA GLU A 83 -2.06 -11.11 4.32
C GLU A 83 -2.78 -12.23 3.59
N SER A 84 -3.76 -11.92 2.73
CA SER A 84 -4.48 -12.93 1.93
C SER A 84 -3.51 -13.72 1.06
N VAL A 85 -2.60 -13.04 0.35
CA VAL A 85 -1.63 -13.68 -0.54
C VAL A 85 -0.68 -14.60 0.22
N ARG A 86 -0.24 -14.21 1.42
CA ARG A 86 0.59 -15.06 2.28
C ARG A 86 -0.15 -16.33 2.70
N ASP A 87 -1.44 -16.21 3.03
CA ASP A 87 -2.26 -17.32 3.49
C ASP A 87 -2.61 -18.29 2.33
N GLU A 88 -2.81 -17.75 1.12
CA GLU A 88 -2.97 -18.50 -0.13
C GLU A 88 -1.72 -19.31 -0.45
N LEU A 89 -0.54 -18.68 -0.50
CA LEU A 89 0.74 -19.34 -0.75
C LEU A 89 1.03 -20.45 0.28
N SER A 90 0.74 -20.18 1.56
CA SER A 90 0.90 -21.16 2.63
C SER A 90 -0.03 -22.36 2.48
N THR A 91 -1.20 -22.15 1.86
CA THR A 91 -2.16 -23.22 1.57
C THR A 91 -1.72 -24.04 0.37
N GLU A 92 -1.26 -23.39 -0.71
CA GLU A 92 -0.71 -24.06 -1.89
C GLU A 92 0.50 -24.94 -1.54
N ILE A 93 1.44 -24.44 -0.73
CA ILE A 93 2.60 -25.23 -0.28
C ILE A 93 2.14 -26.49 0.46
N ARG A 94 1.18 -26.38 1.38
CA ARG A 94 0.66 -27.52 2.14
C ARG A 94 -0.02 -28.55 1.23
N GLN A 95 -0.82 -28.09 0.26
CA GLN A 95 -1.45 -28.96 -0.73
C GLN A 95 -0.42 -29.67 -1.61
N ASN A 96 0.61 -28.95 -2.06
CA ASN A 96 1.67 -29.51 -2.91
C ASN A 96 2.53 -30.53 -2.16
N MET A 97 2.80 -30.30 -0.87
CA MET A 97 3.46 -31.28 0.00
C MET A 97 2.61 -32.55 0.21
N GLN A 98 1.29 -32.42 0.38
CA GLN A 98 0.38 -33.57 0.49
C GLN A 98 0.30 -34.34 -0.82
N ALA A 99 0.18 -33.65 -1.96
CA ALA A 99 0.19 -34.27 -3.29
C ALA A 99 1.49 -35.02 -3.56
N SER A 100 2.64 -34.44 -3.20
CA SER A 100 3.95 -35.07 -3.33
C SER A 100 4.09 -36.34 -2.47
N LYS A 101 3.56 -36.32 -1.23
CA LYS A 101 3.50 -37.52 -0.38
C LYS A 101 2.60 -38.61 -0.96
N ALA A 102 1.45 -38.24 -1.51
CA ALA A 102 0.54 -39.18 -2.14
C ALA A 102 1.18 -39.84 -3.38
N ILE A 103 1.85 -39.06 -4.24
CA ILE A 103 2.57 -39.57 -5.42
C ILE A 103 3.66 -40.57 -5.02
N ASN A 104 4.45 -40.26 -3.98
CA ASN A 104 5.48 -41.18 -3.49
C ASN A 104 4.88 -42.46 -2.89
N ALA A 105 3.75 -42.39 -2.19
CA ALA A 105 3.07 -43.55 -1.63
C ALA A 105 2.47 -44.48 -2.70
N TYR A 106 2.05 -43.96 -3.85
CA TYR A 106 1.54 -44.77 -4.98
C TYR A 106 2.66 -45.35 -5.87
N ARG A 107 3.89 -44.82 -5.78
CA ARG A 107 5.06 -45.30 -6.53
C ARG A 107 5.95 -46.28 -5.74
N SER A 108 5.64 -46.50 -4.46
CA SER A 108 6.32 -47.45 -3.56
C SER A 108 5.50 -48.73 -3.44
#